data_AF-A0A1V2M9Z3-F1
#
_entry.id   AF-A0A1V2M9Z3-F1
#
_cell.length_a   1.000
_cell.length_b   1.000
_cell.length_c   1.000
_cell.angle_alpha   90.00
_cell.angle_beta   90.00
_cell.angle_gamma   90.00
#
_symmetry.space_group_name_H-M   'P 1'
#
loop_
_entity.id
_entity.type
_entity.pdbx_description
1 polymer ?
#
loop_
_entity_poly.entity_id
_entity_poly.type
_entity_poly.pdbx_seq_one_letter_code
_entity_poly.pdbx_strand_id
1 'polypeptide(L)'
;MRKLLAILFMAVLVIGYFIFTKYRYAEIDKSGKPTASGMETKLKEISIQLDESYPQTPEELMNIYNTAVKYQYSESADYETIVQSVDVMRKIYGEQLSSLTSTEHQLANMWLTAQNYQAQKKP
;
A
#
# COMPACT_ATOMS: atom_id res chain seq x y z
N MET A 1 -37.99 -26.71 -3.52
CA MET A 1 -36.61 -26.62 -4.07
C MET A 1 -36.24 -25.23 -4.57
N ARG A 2 -36.95 -24.60 -5.51
CA ARG A 2 -36.62 -23.24 -6.02
C ARG A 2 -36.51 -22.15 -4.93
N LYS A 3 -37.42 -22.15 -3.95
CA LYS A 3 -37.39 -21.20 -2.81
C LYS A 3 -36.20 -21.41 -1.88
N LEU A 4 -35.80 -22.66 -1.63
CA LEU A 4 -34.62 -23.01 -0.82
C LEU A 4 -33.31 -22.58 -1.52
N LEU A 5 -33.22 -22.78 -2.84
CA LEU A 5 -32.09 -22.29 -3.64
C LEU A 5 -31.97 -20.76 -3.62
N ALA A 6 -33.10 -20.04 -3.72
CA ALA A 6 -33.10 -18.58 -3.64
C ALA A 6 -32.63 -18.07 -2.27
N ILE A 7 -33.05 -18.73 -1.17
CA ILE A 7 -32.61 -18.38 0.19
C ILE A 7 -31.10 -18.64 0.34
N LEU A 8 -30.61 -19.75 -0.18
CA LEU A 8 -29.19 -20.11 -0.09
C LEU A 8 -28.31 -19.15 -0.91
N PHE A 9 -28.78 -18.74 -2.10
CA PHE A 9 -28.13 -17.71 -2.90
C PHE A 9 -28.10 -16.34 -2.20
N MET A 10 -29.22 -15.93 -1.60
CA MET A 10 -29.27 -14.70 -0.79
C MET A 10 -28.31 -14.75 0.40
N ALA A 11 -28.23 -15.88 1.10
CA ALA A 11 -27.30 -16.04 2.21
C ALA A 11 -25.83 -15.90 1.76
N VAL A 12 -25.46 -16.48 0.61
CA VAL A 12 -24.12 -16.32 0.02
C VAL A 12 -23.83 -14.86 -0.34
N LEU A 13 -24.80 -14.15 -0.93
CA LEU A 13 -24.62 -12.73 -1.26
C LEU A 13 -24.45 -11.86 -0.01
N VAL A 14 -25.22 -12.09 1.04
CA VAL A 14 -25.12 -11.33 2.30
C VAL A 14 -23.78 -11.61 2.99
N ILE A 15 -23.35 -12.87 3.07
CA ILE A 15 -22.06 -13.24 3.64
C ILE A 15 -20.91 -12.65 2.82
N GLY A 16 -20.98 -12.77 1.48
CA GLY A 16 -19.99 -12.19 0.58
C GLY A 16 -19.88 -10.68 0.72
N TYR A 17 -21.01 -9.98 0.77
CA TYR A 17 -21.05 -8.54 0.98
C TYR A 17 -20.50 -8.13 2.35
N PHE A 18 -20.84 -8.87 3.41
CA PHE A 18 -20.32 -8.61 4.76
C PHE A 18 -18.81 -8.79 4.84
N ILE A 19 -18.28 -9.85 4.22
CA ILE A 19 -16.84 -10.10 4.16
C ILE A 19 -16.15 -8.99 3.35
N PHE A 20 -16.68 -8.65 2.16
CA PHE A 20 -16.15 -7.60 1.30
C PHE A 20 -16.06 -6.24 2.02
N THR A 21 -17.14 -5.84 2.68
CA THR A 21 -17.18 -4.58 3.43
C THR A 21 -16.19 -4.59 4.60
N LYS A 22 -16.10 -5.69 5.35
CA LYS A 22 -15.12 -5.83 6.45
C LYS A 22 -13.68 -5.63 5.97
N TYR A 23 -13.28 -6.22 4.84
CA TYR A 23 -11.94 -6.02 4.29
C TYR A 23 -11.73 -4.59 3.77
N ARG A 24 -12.72 -4.03 3.06
CA ARG A 24 -12.63 -2.64 2.55
C ARG A 24 -12.52 -1.60 3.67
N TYR A 25 -13.22 -1.77 4.79
CA TYR A 25 -13.08 -0.90 5.96
C TYR A 25 -11.78 -1.14 6.76
N ALA A 26 -11.07 -2.24 6.51
CA ALA A 26 -9.73 -2.43 7.06
C ALA A 26 -8.69 -1.60 6.30
N GLU A 27 -8.90 -1.38 5.00
CA GLU A 27 -7.99 -0.64 4.11
C GLU A 27 -8.24 0.88 4.09
N ILE A 28 -9.46 1.32 4.41
CA ILE A 28 -9.84 2.73 4.39
C ILE A 28 -10.46 3.10 5.74
N ASP A 29 -9.98 4.19 6.34
CA ASP A 29 -10.49 4.70 7.61
C ASP A 29 -11.85 5.40 7.46
N LYS A 30 -12.43 5.82 8.61
CA LYS A 30 -13.74 6.50 8.65
C LYS A 30 -13.76 7.83 7.90
N SER A 31 -12.60 8.43 7.63
CA SER A 31 -12.44 9.69 6.88
C SER A 31 -12.19 9.47 5.39
N GLY A 32 -12.14 8.22 4.93
CA GLY A 32 -11.85 7.89 3.54
C GLY A 32 -10.35 7.87 3.20
N LYS A 33 -9.46 7.96 4.20
CA LYS A 33 -8.01 7.88 3.99
C LYS A 33 -7.53 6.43 4.08
N PRO A 34 -6.49 6.05 3.31
CA PRO A 34 -5.87 4.73 3.45
C PRO A 34 -5.37 4.50 4.87
N THR A 35 -5.69 3.33 5.43
CA THR A 35 -5.05 2.83 6.66
C THR A 35 -3.65 2.28 6.34
N ALA A 36 -2.87 1.93 7.37
CA ALA A 36 -1.61 1.22 7.19
C ALA A 36 -1.77 -0.03 6.30
N SER A 37 -2.76 -0.87 6.61
CA SER A 37 -3.07 -2.07 5.83
C SER A 37 -3.48 -1.74 4.38
N GLY A 38 -4.27 -0.69 4.15
CA GLY A 38 -4.64 -0.27 2.80
C GLY A 38 -3.45 0.24 1.99
N MET A 39 -2.54 0.98 2.61
CA MET A 39 -1.30 1.42 1.97
C MET A 39 -0.40 0.23 1.65
N GLU A 40 -0.24 -0.71 2.58
CA GLU A 40 0.54 -1.93 2.41
C GLU A 40 0.02 -2.78 1.24
N THR A 41 -1.29 -3.07 1.20
CA THR A 41 -1.91 -3.80 0.08
C THR A 41 -1.62 -3.09 -1.24
N LYS A 42 -1.81 -1.77 -1.28
CA LYS A 42 -1.62 -1.02 -2.51
C LYS A 42 -0.16 -1.03 -3.00
N LEU A 43 0.80 -0.94 -2.08
CA LEU A 43 2.22 -0.98 -2.42
C LEU A 43 2.64 -2.39 -2.88
N LYS A 44 2.10 -3.45 -2.29
CA LYS A 44 2.31 -4.83 -2.76
C LYS A 44 1.77 -5.04 -4.17
N GLU A 45 0.57 -4.53 -4.48
CA GLU A 45 0.03 -4.58 -5.84
C GLU A 45 0.95 -3.89 -6.84
N ILE A 46 1.42 -2.68 -6.51
CA ILE A 46 2.35 -1.93 -7.36
C ILE A 46 3.66 -2.71 -7.53
N SER A 47 4.20 -3.25 -6.45
CA SER A 47 5.43 -4.05 -6.46
C SER A 47 5.32 -5.26 -7.38
N ILE A 48 4.21 -5.99 -7.35
CA ILE A 48 3.92 -7.11 -8.26
C ILE A 48 3.81 -6.62 -9.70
N GLN A 49 3.09 -5.53 -9.94
CA GLN A 49 2.94 -4.95 -11.29
C GLN A 49 4.28 -4.53 -11.90
N LEU A 50 5.20 -4.00 -11.09
CA LEU A 50 6.54 -3.63 -11.54
C LEU A 50 7.39 -4.85 -11.92
N ASP A 51 7.18 -6.01 -11.28
CA ASP A 51 7.85 -7.26 -11.67
C ASP A 51 7.31 -7.81 -12.99
N GLU A 52 6.01 -7.60 -13.27
CA GLU A 52 5.36 -8.05 -14.50
C GLU A 52 5.63 -7.13 -15.68
N SER A 53 5.55 -5.81 -15.47
CA SER A 53 5.73 -4.80 -16.51
C SER A 53 6.23 -3.48 -15.96
N TYR A 54 7.34 -2.99 -16.50
CA TYR A 54 7.85 -1.68 -16.16
C TYR A 54 6.97 -0.56 -16.76
N PRO A 55 6.79 0.60 -16.08
CA PRO A 55 6.01 1.73 -16.61
C PRO A 55 6.51 2.20 -17.97
N GLN A 56 5.59 2.51 -18.88
CA GLN A 56 5.93 2.84 -20.27
C GLN A 56 6.17 4.34 -20.46
N THR A 57 5.66 5.17 -19.54
CA THR A 57 5.83 6.62 -19.59
C THR A 57 6.48 7.17 -18.31
N PRO A 58 7.21 8.30 -18.42
CA PRO A 58 7.73 9.00 -17.24
C PRO A 58 6.63 9.44 -16.26
N GLU A 59 5.43 9.75 -16.77
CA GLU A 59 4.29 10.15 -15.95
C GLU A 59 3.81 9.00 -15.06
N GLU A 60 3.65 7.80 -15.63
CA GLU A 60 3.30 6.59 -14.88
C GLU A 60 4.33 6.28 -13.78
N LEU A 61 5.62 6.34 -14.14
CA LEU A 61 6.72 6.16 -13.19
C LEU A 61 6.63 7.16 -12.02
N MET A 62 6.40 8.44 -12.34
CA MET A 62 6.30 9.48 -11.32
C MET A 62 5.06 9.33 -10.44
N ASN A 63 3.94 8.83 -10.97
CA ASN A 63 2.76 8.54 -10.17
C ASN A 63 3.03 7.42 -9.15
N ILE A 64 3.78 6.40 -9.54
CA ILE A 64 4.22 5.33 -8.63
C ILE A 64 5.14 5.88 -7.54
N TYR A 65 6.17 6.64 -7.94
CA TYR A 65 7.10 7.29 -7.01
C TYR A 65 6.36 8.17 -6.00
N ASN A 66 5.47 9.05 -6.48
CA ASN A 66 4.71 9.97 -5.64
C ASN A 66 3.79 9.21 -4.66
N THR A 67 3.24 8.07 -5.09
CA THR A 67 2.42 7.22 -4.23
C THR A 67 3.25 6.61 -3.10
N ALA A 68 4.42 6.05 -3.41
CA ALA A 68 5.32 5.49 -2.41
C ALA A 68 5.76 6.54 -1.39
N VAL A 69 6.18 7.73 -1.86
CA VAL A 69 6.56 8.86 -0.98
C VAL A 69 5.38 9.33 -0.14
N LYS A 70 4.19 9.51 -0.73
CA LYS A 70 2.98 9.90 0.01
C LYS A 70 2.70 8.96 1.18
N TYR A 71 2.88 7.65 0.99
CA TYR A 71 2.64 6.66 2.04
C TYR A 71 3.76 6.63 3.08
N GLN A 72 5.02 6.91 2.71
CA GLN A 72 6.13 7.06 3.67
C GLN A 72 5.88 8.18 4.69
N TYR A 73 5.27 9.28 4.25
CA TYR A 73 4.96 10.45 5.08
C TYR A 73 3.48 10.50 5.51
N SER A 74 2.83 9.34 5.63
CA SER A 74 1.49 9.24 6.19
C SER A 74 1.54 9.19 7.73
N GLU A 75 0.58 9.86 8.39
CA GLU A 75 0.39 9.76 9.85
C GLU A 75 0.06 8.33 10.30
N SER A 76 -0.51 7.54 9.39
CA SER A 76 -0.87 6.14 9.61
C SER A 76 0.19 5.16 9.11
N ALA A 77 1.35 5.63 8.64
CA ALA A 77 2.40 4.75 8.14
C ALA A 77 3.00 3.92 9.28
N ASP A 78 3.05 2.61 9.11
CA ASP A 78 3.75 1.69 10.00
C ASP A 78 5.01 1.14 9.33
N TYR A 79 5.74 0.29 10.06
CA TYR A 79 6.98 -0.28 9.57
C TYR A 79 6.77 -1.05 8.25
N GLU A 80 5.71 -1.86 8.16
CA GLU A 80 5.42 -2.64 6.95
C GLU A 80 5.10 -1.74 5.75
N THR A 81 4.34 -0.65 5.95
CA THR A 81 4.14 0.38 4.92
C THR A 81 5.48 0.91 4.42
N ILE A 82 6.44 1.18 5.32
CA ILE A 82 7.76 1.66 4.91
C ILE A 82 8.53 0.58 4.15
N VAL A 83 8.54 -0.68 4.61
CA VAL A 83 9.18 -1.80 3.90
C VAL A 83 8.66 -1.88 2.46
N GLN A 84 7.35 -1.93 2.27
CA GLN A 84 6.74 -2.05 0.95
C GLN A 84 7.02 -0.81 0.08
N SER A 85 7.05 0.38 0.67
CA SER A 85 7.35 1.60 -0.08
C SER A 85 8.81 1.62 -0.57
N VAL A 86 9.75 1.12 0.24
CA VAL A 86 11.17 1.04 -0.12
C VAL A 86 11.37 0.01 -1.22
N ASP A 87 10.70 -1.13 -1.15
CA ASP A 87 10.70 -2.13 -2.22
C ASP A 87 10.24 -1.53 -3.56
N VAL A 88 9.07 -0.89 -3.59
CA VAL A 88 8.55 -0.19 -4.78
C VAL A 88 9.56 0.82 -5.32
N MET A 89 10.13 1.66 -4.45
CA MET A 89 11.12 2.67 -4.84
C MET A 89 12.37 2.05 -5.45
N ARG A 90 12.86 0.94 -4.90
CA ARG A 90 14.05 0.26 -5.41
C ARG A 90 13.81 -0.42 -6.76
N LYS A 91 12.59 -0.90 -7.03
CA LYS A 91 12.21 -1.46 -8.33
C LYS A 91 12.16 -0.43 -9.46
N ILE A 92 11.87 0.83 -9.14
CA ILE A 92 11.87 1.93 -10.13
C ILE A 92 13.22 2.66 -10.24
N TYR A 93 14.19 2.33 -9.39
CA TYR A 93 15.53 2.90 -9.46
C TYR A 93 16.37 2.18 -10.51
N GLY A 94 17.13 2.95 -11.28
CA GLY A 94 18.24 2.40 -12.05
C GLY A 94 19.32 1.81 -11.12
N GLU A 95 20.07 0.83 -11.63
CA GLU A 95 21.11 0.09 -10.88
C GLU A 95 22.14 1.00 -10.19
N GLN A 96 22.53 2.10 -10.85
CA GLN A 96 23.46 3.07 -10.27
C GLN A 96 22.89 3.75 -9.03
N LEU A 97 21.59 4.05 -9.01
CA LEU A 97 20.94 4.70 -7.87
C LEU A 97 20.70 3.69 -6.73
N SER A 98 20.29 2.47 -7.07
CA SER A 98 20.03 1.42 -6.07
C SER A 98 21.30 0.88 -5.41
N SER A 99 22.47 1.05 -6.04
CA SER A 99 23.79 0.66 -5.49
C SER A 99 24.42 1.70 -4.55
N LEU A 100 23.93 2.96 -4.52
CA LEU A 100 24.45 3.99 -3.60
C LEU A 100 24.17 3.67 -2.12
N THR A 101 23.18 2.83 -1.84
CA THR A 101 22.81 2.42 -0.49
C THR A 101 22.26 1.00 -0.50
N SER A 102 22.59 0.23 0.55
CA SER A 102 21.93 -1.06 0.77
C SER A 102 20.44 -0.85 1.05
N THR A 103 19.64 -1.88 0.78
CA THR A 103 18.21 -1.89 1.08
C THR A 103 17.96 -1.67 2.57
N GLU A 104 18.74 -2.32 3.43
CA GLU A 104 18.63 -2.24 4.89
C GLU A 104 18.90 -0.81 5.39
N HIS A 105 19.95 -0.17 4.86
CA HIS A 105 20.28 1.21 5.19
C HIS A 105 19.19 2.19 4.74
N GLN A 106 18.67 2.01 3.52
CA GLN A 106 17.58 2.85 3.01
C GLN A 106 16.31 2.68 3.86
N LEU A 107 15.97 1.44 4.22
CA LEU A 107 14.83 1.11 5.06
C LEU A 107 14.97 1.73 6.46
N ALA A 108 16.12 1.57 7.11
CA ALA A 108 16.38 2.14 8.43
C ALA A 108 16.26 3.68 8.41
N ASN A 109 16.86 4.32 7.41
CA ASN A 109 16.79 5.78 7.26
C ASN A 109 15.36 6.26 7.01
N MET A 110 14.62 5.56 6.15
CA MET A 110 13.25 5.94 5.82
C MET A 110 12.31 5.73 7.03
N TRP A 111 12.48 4.64 7.77
CA TRP A 111 11.72 4.37 8.98
C TRP A 111 11.95 5.45 10.06
N LEU A 112 13.20 5.85 10.27
CA LEU A 112 13.53 6.94 11.18
C LEU A 112 12.91 8.27 10.71
N THR A 113 12.96 8.55 9.41
CA THR A 113 12.39 9.76 8.82
C THR A 113 10.88 9.81 8.98
N ALA A 114 10.19 8.70 8.74
CA ALA A 114 8.74 8.58 8.93
C ALA A 114 8.34 8.82 10.39
N GLN A 115 9.05 8.19 11.35
CA GLN A 115 8.82 8.41 12.78
C GLN A 115 9.01 9.87 13.19
N ASN A 116 10.07 10.52 12.70
CA ASN A 116 10.33 11.94 12.98
C ASN A 116 9.22 12.84 12.44
N TYR A 117 8.74 12.56 11.22
CA TYR A 117 7.61 13.29 10.64
C TYR A 117 6.34 13.13 11.47
N GLN A 118 6.02 11.89 11.89
CA GLN A 118 4.86 11.63 12.74
C GLN A 118 4.98 12.30 14.10
N ALA A 119 6.17 12.33 14.69
CA ALA A 119 6.41 13.02 15.96
C ALA A 119 6.19 14.54 15.86
N GLN A 120 6.54 15.17 14.74
CA GLN A 120 6.30 16.61 14.50
C GLN A 120 4.82 16.94 14.25
N LYS A 121 4.03 15.97 13.81
CA LYS A 121 2.60 16.12 13.50
C LYS A 121 1.68 15.83 14.68
N LYS A 122 2.17 15.14 15.71
CA LYS A 122 1.40 14.91 16.95
C LYS A 122 1.34 16.24 17.74
N PRO A 123 0.13 16.77 18.03
CA PRO A 123 -0.04 18.01 18.79
C PRO A 123 0.40 17.87 20.26
#